data_AF-A0A7J9VQ85-F1
#
_entry.id   AF-A0A7J9VQ85-F1
#
_cell.length_a   1.000
_cell.length_b   1.000
_cell.length_c   1.000
_cell.angle_alpha   90.00
_cell.angle_beta   90.00
_cell.angle_gamma   90.00
#
_symmetry.space_group_name_H-M   'P 1'
#
loop_
_entity.id
_entity.type
_entity.pdbx_description
1 polymer ?
#
loop_
_entity_poly.entity_id
_entity_poly.type
_entity_poly.pdbx_seq_one_letter_code
_entity_poly.pdbx_strand_id
1 'polypeptide(L)' 'MAEAQRLPEPSAEPGHVPAEELARRQGVRPLKSAAELGQPGVFDSDEELDEFLADLYASRRAELA' A
#
# COMPACT_ATOMS: atom_id res chain seq x y z
N MET A 1 3.08 -1.76 -31.06
CA MET A 1 3.34 -0.85 -29.92
C MET A 1 2.04 -0.77 -29.14
N ALA A 2 1.93 -1.45 -28.00
CA ALA A 2 0.69 -1.46 -27.22
C ALA A 2 0.49 -0.07 -26.59
N GLU A 3 -0.61 0.58 -26.94
CA GLU A 3 -1.00 1.89 -26.42
C GLU A 3 -1.33 1.72 -24.93
N ALA A 4 -0.44 2.20 -24.06
CA ALA A 4 -0.68 2.24 -22.63
C ALA A 4 -1.92 3.12 -22.41
N GLN A 5 -3.01 2.52 -21.92
CA GLN A 5 -4.25 3.21 -21.60
C GLN A 5 -3.91 4.34 -20.63
N ARG A 6 -3.92 5.60 -21.10
CA ARG A 6 -3.79 6.75 -20.22
C ARG A 6 -4.99 6.72 -19.28
N LEU A 7 -4.75 6.52 -17.98
CA LEU A 7 -5.76 6.80 -16.97
C LEU A 7 -6.20 8.27 -17.10
N PRO A 8 -7.47 8.58 -16.84
CA PRO A 8 -7.93 9.96 -16.79
C PRO A 8 -7.07 10.75 -15.80
N GLU A 9 -6.50 11.87 -16.25
CA GLU A 9 -5.74 12.78 -15.40
C GLU A 9 -6.63 13.20 -14.22
N PRO A 10 -6.17 13.05 -12.96
CA PRO A 10 -6.94 13.48 -11.80
C PRO A 10 -7.26 14.97 -11.96
N SER A 11 -8.54 15.31 -11.81
CA SER A 11 -9.03 16.67 -11.95
C SER A 11 -8.22 17.60 -11.05
N ALA A 12 -7.73 18.72 -11.60
CA ALA A 12 -6.92 19.70 -10.88
C ALA A 12 -7.75 20.46 -9.84
N GLU A 13 -8.13 19.77 -8.76
CA GLU A 13 -8.68 20.36 -7.55
C GLU A 13 -7.64 21.32 -6.96
N PRO A 14 -8.02 22.54 -6.53
CA PRO A 14 -7.10 23.47 -5.88
C PRO A 14 -6.43 22.81 -4.66
N GLY A 15 -5.11 22.65 -4.71
CA GLY A 15 -4.33 22.00 -3.65
C GLY A 15 -4.02 20.51 -3.87
N HIS A 16 -4.47 19.91 -4.98
CA HIS A 16 -4.02 18.57 -5.35
C HIS A 16 -2.51 18.58 -5.67
N VAL A 17 -1.77 17.66 -5.06
CA VAL A 17 -0.35 17.41 -5.35
C VAL A 17 -0.24 16.01 -5.95
N PRO A 18 0.28 15.86 -7.19
CA PRO A 18 0.47 14.55 -7.80
C PRO A 18 1.36 13.64 -6.95
N ALA A 19 1.11 12.33 -7.01
CA ALA A 19 1.85 11.34 -6.25
C ALA A 19 3.36 11.40 -6.54
N GLU A 20 3.75 11.66 -7.79
CA GLU A 20 5.14 11.82 -8.21
C GLU A 20 5.82 13.02 -7.52
N GLU A 21 5.09 14.14 -7.39
CA GLU A 21 5.58 15.34 -6.72
C GLU A 21 5.71 15.11 -5.21
N LEU A 22 4.74 14.43 -4.60
CA LEU A 22 4.83 14.01 -3.19
C LEU A 22 6.00 13.07 -2.94
N ALA A 23 6.24 12.11 -3.84
CA ALA A 23 7.34 11.18 -3.72
C ALA A 23 8.70 11.89 -3.78
N ARG A 24 8.85 12.84 -4.72
CA ARG A 24 10.04 13.68 -4.84
C ARG A 24 10.31 14.50 -3.58
N ARG A 25 9.28 15.14 -3.01
CA ARG A 25 9.40 15.96 -1.79
C ARG A 25 9.82 15.16 -0.56
N GLN A 26 9.31 13.94 -0.45
CA GLN A 26 9.60 13.05 0.68
C GLN A 26 10.88 12.23 0.47
N GLY A 27 11.51 12.33 -0.71
CA GLY A 27 12.70 11.54 -1.04
C GLY A 27 12.43 10.03 -1.08
N VAL A 28 11.17 9.63 -1.27
CA VAL A 28 10.77 8.22 -1.30
C VAL A 28 10.85 7.67 -2.72
N ARG A 29 11.22 6.40 -2.83
CA ARG A 29 11.32 5.69 -4.11
C ARG A 29 10.20 4.65 -4.24
N PRO A 30 9.76 4.33 -5.46
CA PRO A 30 8.89 3.19 -5.68
C PRO A 30 9.50 1.89 -5.13
N LEU A 31 8.64 1.03 -4.57
CA LEU A 31 9.00 -0.30 -4.12
C LEU A 31 9.20 -1.20 -5.34
N LYS A 32 10.27 -1.99 -5.36
CA LYS A 32 10.51 -2.95 -6.46
C LYS A 32 9.82 -4.29 -6.20
N SER A 33 9.48 -4.59 -4.95
CA SER A 33 8.75 -5.79 -4.55
C SER A 33 8.10 -5.61 -3.17
N ALA A 34 7.16 -6.50 -2.83
CA ALA A 34 6.56 -6.55 -1.50
C ALA A 34 7.59 -6.88 -0.40
N ALA A 35 8.69 -7.57 -0.74
CA ALA A 35 9.74 -7.89 0.23
C ALA A 35 10.41 -6.64 0.82
N GLU A 36 10.38 -5.51 0.11
CA GLU A 36 10.90 -4.23 0.64
C GLU A 36 10.06 -3.65 1.80
N LEU A 37 8.83 -4.14 2.00
CA LEU A 37 7.98 -3.76 3.13
C LEU A 37 8.31 -4.54 4.41
N GLY A 38 9.06 -5.64 4.29
CA GLY A 38 9.45 -6.45 5.44
C GLY A 38 10.35 -5.66 6.37
N GLN A 39 9.94 -5.53 7.63
CA GLN A 39 10.76 -4.97 8.69
C GLN A 39 11.04 -6.05 9.75
N PRO A 40 12.28 -6.15 10.25
CA PRO A 40 12.59 -7.07 11.34
C PRO A 40 11.89 -6.63 12.63
N GLY A 41 11.40 -7.59 13.41
CA GLY A 41 10.76 -7.32 14.71
C GLY A 41 9.41 -6.61 14.60
N VAL A 42 8.68 -6.79 13.49
CA VAL A 42 7.28 -6.35 13.39
C VAL A 42 6.39 -7.18 14.30
N PHE A 43 6.71 -8.46 14.44
CA PHE A 43 6.12 -9.39 15.39
C PHE A 43 7.24 -9.94 16.27
N ASP A 44 6.94 -10.07 17.56
CA ASP A 44 7.86 -10.59 18.57
C ASP A 44 7.91 -12.12 18.55
N SER A 45 6.86 -12.78 18.01
CA SER A 45 6.84 -14.23 17.79
C SER A 45 5.94 -14.66 16.62
N ASP A 46 6.08 -15.93 16.21
CA ASP A 46 5.22 -16.52 15.17
C ASP A 46 3.77 -16.66 15.67
N GLU A 47 3.56 -16.90 16.97
CA GLU A 47 2.22 -16.95 17.57
C GLU A 47 1.50 -15.59 17.48
N GLU A 48 2.19 -14.47 17.69
CA GLU A 48 1.62 -13.13 17.53
C GLU A 48 1.17 -12.88 16.08
N LEU A 49 2.00 -13.30 15.13
CA LEU A 49 1.65 -13.23 13.71
C LEU A 49 0.39 -14.06 13.39
N ASP A 50 0.30 -15.28 13.91
CA ASP A 50 -0.87 -16.15 13.71
C ASP A 50 -2.15 -15.56 14.31
N GLU A 51 -2.08 -14.98 15.51
CA GLU A 51 -3.20 -14.30 16.16
C GLU A 51 -3.67 -13.09 15.32
N PHE A 52 -2.74 -12.26 14.86
CA PHE A 52 -3.04 -11.12 13.99
C PHE A 52 -3.74 -11.56 12.70
N LEU A 53 -3.22 -12.62 12.05
CA LEU A 53 -3.81 -13.13 10.82
C LEU A 53 -5.22 -13.68 11.06
N ALA A 54 -5.45 -14.39 12.16
CA ALA A 54 -6.77 -14.91 12.50
C ALA A 54 -7.81 -13.79 12.66
N ASP A 55 -7.47 -12.74 13.41
CA ASP A 55 -8.34 -11.57 13.60
C ASP A 55 -8.60 -10.81 12.29
N LEU A 56 -7.55 -10.56 11.50
CA LEU A 56 -7.67 -9.90 10.19
C LEU A 56 -8.61 -10.67 9.25
N TYR A 57 -8.48 -12.00 9.20
CA TYR A 57 -9.37 -12.83 8.39
C TYR A 57 -10.81 -12.85 8.91
N ALA A 58 -11.02 -12.82 10.23
CA ALA A 58 -12.35 -12.74 10.82
C ALA A 58 -13.03 -11.41 10.46
N SER A 59 -12.32 -10.29 10.67
CA SER A 59 -12.80 -8.94 10.36
C SER A 59 -13.17 -8.80 8.88
N ARG A 60 -12.29 -9.24 7.97
CA ARG A 60 -12.56 -9.19 6.52
C ARG A 60 -13.78 -10.01 6.12
N ARG A 61 -14.01 -11.18 6.73
CA ARG A 61 -15.19 -12.00 6.42
C ARG A 61 -16.47 -11.41 6.98
N ALA A 62 -16.40 -10.73 8.12
CA ALA A 62 -17.56 -10.06 8.71
C ALA A 62 -18.09 -8.92 7.81
N GLU A 63 -17.21 -8.22 7.08
CA GLU A 63 -17.62 -7.18 6.12
C GLU A 63 -18.26 -7.73 4.84
N LEU A 64 -18.06 -9.01 4.55
CA LEU A 64 -18.55 -9.68 3.34
C LEU A 64 -19.86 -10.46 3.57
N ALA A 65 -20.36 -10.51 4.81
CA ALA A 65 -21.57 -11.20 5.23
C ALA A 65 -22.76 -10.23 5.40
#